data_AF-A0A7C6BV58-F1
#
_entry.id   AF-A0A7C6BV58-F1
#
_cell.length_a   1.000
_cell.length_b   1.000
_cell.length_c   1.000
_cell.angle_alpha   90.00
_cell.angle_beta   90.00
_cell.angle_gamma   90.00
#
_symmetry.space_group_name_H-M   'P 1'
#
loop_
_entity.id
_entity.type
_entity.pdbx_description
1 polymer ?
#
loop_
_entity_poly.entity_id
_entity_poly.type
_entity_poly.pdbx_seq_one_letter_code
_entity_poly.pdbx_strand_id
1 'polypeptide(L)'
;MNELPAEQTWLVLVELLTDLRKKGIKIPKNVTKNIQMAKTVINFYKVDPTDPERQVEVKRINEFLTSAQDSLMTLANKFSGDYADDWMEKLLKASRGEEVYPQKKTDSKFVVGAPSGFSMIRVNFKAPLSEDRVQEIAEYHNVIIEFVEDHFIAVYGDQENLKKSLQELSTFFKEQLEDTG
;
A
#
# COMPACT_ATOMS: atom_id res chain seq x y z
N MET A 1 -18.84 -1.26 -5.10
CA MET A 1 -18.08 -0.96 -6.32
C MET A 1 -17.37 -2.25 -6.71
N ASN A 2 -17.61 -2.78 -7.92
CA ASN A 2 -16.84 -3.93 -8.38
C ASN A 2 -15.38 -3.49 -8.55
N GLU A 3 -14.49 -4.18 -7.84
CA GLU A 3 -13.06 -3.91 -7.89
C GLU A 3 -12.51 -4.22 -9.28
N LEU A 4 -11.55 -3.44 -9.74
CA LEU A 4 -10.94 -3.69 -11.06
C LEU A 4 -10.14 -4.99 -10.99
N PRO A 5 -10.30 -5.92 -11.96
CA PRO A 5 -9.45 -7.12 -12.05
C PRO A 5 -7.94 -6.80 -12.02
N ALA A 6 -7.56 -5.62 -12.53
CA ALA A 6 -6.21 -5.08 -12.49
C ALA A 6 -5.67 -4.86 -11.07
N GLU A 7 -6.53 -4.53 -10.10
CA GLU A 7 -6.12 -4.26 -8.72
C GLU A 7 -5.85 -5.55 -7.93
N GLN A 8 -6.67 -6.59 -8.15
CA GLN A 8 -6.39 -7.94 -7.64
C GLN A 8 -5.14 -8.52 -8.31
N THR A 9 -5.00 -8.36 -9.63
CA THR A 9 -3.80 -8.81 -10.37
C THR A 9 -2.54 -8.15 -9.80
N TRP A 10 -2.60 -6.83 -9.57
CA TRP A 10 -1.51 -6.10 -8.93
C TRP A 10 -1.14 -6.67 -7.55
N LEU A 11 -2.14 -6.99 -6.72
CA LEU A 11 -1.92 -7.53 -5.37
C LEU A 11 -1.26 -8.91 -5.43
N VAL A 12 -1.71 -9.80 -6.33
CA VAL A 12 -1.06 -11.10 -6.56
C VAL A 12 0.42 -10.92 -6.96
N LEU A 13 0.74 -9.96 -7.83
CA LEU A 13 2.12 -9.67 -8.23
C LEU A 13 2.98 -9.12 -7.08
N VAL A 14 2.40 -8.32 -6.17
CA VAL A 14 3.09 -7.85 -4.95
C VAL A 14 3.41 -9.02 -4.03
N GLU A 15 2.47 -9.94 -3.85
CA GLU A 15 2.67 -11.14 -3.03
C GLU A 15 3.74 -12.06 -3.64
N LEU A 16 3.69 -12.29 -4.95
CA LEU A 16 4.71 -13.08 -5.67
C LEU A 16 6.10 -12.43 -5.57
N LEU A 17 6.19 -11.11 -5.80
CA LEU A 17 7.43 -10.35 -5.62
C LEU A 17 8.00 -10.55 -4.21
N THR A 18 7.16 -10.46 -3.19
CA THR A 18 7.54 -10.57 -1.79
C THR A 18 8.00 -11.97 -1.45
N ASP A 19 7.30 -13.00 -1.93
CA ASP A 19 7.63 -14.40 -1.68
C ASP A 19 8.94 -14.82 -2.36
N LEU A 20 9.16 -14.41 -3.62
CA LEU A 20 10.43 -14.62 -4.32
C LEU A 20 11.60 -13.96 -3.57
N ARG A 21 11.41 -12.75 -3.02
CA ARG A 21 12.43 -12.09 -2.18
C ARG A 21 12.72 -12.85 -0.90
N LYS A 22 11.69 -13.35 -0.21
CA LYS A 22 11.85 -14.19 0.99
C LYS A 22 12.63 -15.47 0.70
N LYS A 23 12.49 -16.01 -0.52
CA LYS A 23 13.25 -17.17 -1.03
C LYS A 23 14.65 -16.82 -1.53
N GLY A 24 15.12 -15.58 -1.36
CA GLY A 24 16.47 -15.15 -1.71
C GLY A 24 16.68 -14.87 -3.20
N ILE A 25 15.61 -14.82 -4.01
CA ILE A 25 15.72 -14.59 -5.45
C ILE A 25 15.94 -13.09 -5.72
N LYS A 26 16.99 -12.78 -6.49
CA LYS A 26 17.31 -11.41 -6.88
C LYS A 26 16.30 -10.91 -7.91
N ILE A 27 15.57 -9.85 -7.56
CA ILE A 27 14.56 -9.25 -8.44
C ILE A 27 15.16 -8.05 -9.21
N PRO A 28 14.98 -7.98 -10.54
CA PRO A 28 15.34 -6.81 -11.33
C PRO A 28 14.60 -5.54 -10.88
N LYS A 29 15.31 -4.40 -10.82
CA LYS A 29 14.76 -3.12 -10.32
C LYS A 29 13.54 -2.63 -11.11
N ASN A 30 13.51 -2.88 -12.42
CA ASN A 30 12.40 -2.49 -13.30
C ASN A 30 11.07 -3.17 -12.91
N VAL A 31 11.11 -4.39 -12.37
CA VAL A 31 9.89 -5.10 -11.92
C VAL A 31 9.23 -4.35 -10.76
N THR A 32 10.01 -3.95 -9.77
CA THR A 32 9.50 -3.18 -8.63
C THR A 32 8.95 -1.83 -9.08
N LYS A 33 9.64 -1.16 -10.02
CA LYS A 33 9.16 0.11 -10.61
C LYS A 33 7.84 -0.07 -11.35
N ASN A 34 7.69 -1.13 -12.14
CA ASN A 34 6.46 -1.39 -12.89
C ASN A 34 5.28 -1.68 -11.96
N ILE A 35 5.47 -2.47 -10.90
CA ILE A 35 4.43 -2.72 -9.88
C ILE A 35 4.02 -1.42 -9.19
N GLN A 36 4.96 -0.56 -8.82
CA GLN A 36 4.64 0.75 -8.23
C GLN A 36 3.88 1.64 -9.20
N MET A 37 4.33 1.72 -10.45
CA MET A 37 3.71 2.56 -11.47
C MET A 37 2.29 2.08 -11.81
N ALA A 38 2.08 0.75 -11.88
CA ALA A 38 0.75 0.17 -12.03
C ALA A 38 -0.19 0.63 -10.92
N LYS A 39 0.23 0.61 -9.64
CA LYS A 39 -0.62 1.08 -8.53
C LYS A 39 -0.99 2.56 -8.66
N THR A 40 -0.02 3.40 -9.01
CA THR A 40 -0.25 4.84 -9.22
C THR A 40 -1.30 5.07 -10.29
N VAL A 41 -1.18 4.38 -11.43
CA VAL A 41 -2.11 4.55 -12.56
C VAL A 41 -3.48 3.93 -12.25
N ILE A 42 -3.54 2.79 -11.56
CA ILE A 42 -4.80 2.20 -11.05
C ILE A 42 -5.51 3.19 -10.13
N ASN A 43 -4.80 3.78 -9.17
CA ASN A 43 -5.38 4.76 -8.25
C ASN A 43 -5.85 6.01 -8.99
N PHE A 44 -5.09 6.48 -10.00
CA PHE A 44 -5.51 7.58 -10.86
C PHE A 44 -6.79 7.23 -11.62
N TYR A 45 -6.88 6.05 -12.24
CA TYR A 45 -8.08 5.61 -12.94
C TYR A 45 -9.31 5.53 -12.01
N LYS A 46 -9.14 5.02 -10.79
CA LYS A 46 -10.23 4.84 -9.81
C LYS A 46 -10.88 6.13 -9.31
N VAL A 47 -10.22 7.30 -9.46
CA VAL A 47 -10.82 8.59 -9.04
C VAL A 47 -12.07 8.90 -9.85
N ASP A 48 -12.02 8.72 -11.17
CA ASP A 48 -13.16 8.87 -12.06
C ASP A 48 -13.01 7.95 -13.29
N PRO A 49 -13.54 6.72 -13.23
CA PRO A 49 -13.47 5.79 -14.36
C PRO A 49 -14.20 6.27 -15.61
N THR A 50 -15.02 7.31 -15.56
CA THR A 50 -15.78 7.81 -16.72
C THR A 50 -15.06 8.90 -17.51
N ASP A 51 -14.00 9.48 -16.93
CA ASP A 51 -13.15 10.50 -17.54
C ASP A 51 -12.34 9.91 -18.73
N PRO A 52 -12.50 10.46 -19.95
CA PRO A 52 -11.74 10.03 -21.13
C PRO A 52 -10.21 10.07 -20.95
N GLU A 53 -9.68 11.05 -20.21
CA GLU A 53 -8.23 11.14 -19.93
C GLU A 53 -7.73 10.02 -19.03
N ARG A 54 -8.61 9.45 -18.20
CA ARG A 54 -8.29 8.30 -17.34
C ARG A 54 -8.47 6.99 -18.06
N GLN A 55 -9.47 6.90 -18.95
CA GLN A 55 -9.72 5.71 -19.77
C GLN A 55 -8.53 5.34 -20.66
N VAL A 56 -7.81 6.32 -21.22
CA VAL A 56 -6.61 6.05 -22.03
C VAL A 56 -5.48 5.39 -21.23
N GLU A 57 -5.44 5.59 -19.91
CA GLU A 57 -4.40 5.02 -19.05
C GLU A 57 -4.62 3.53 -18.74
N VAL A 58 -5.80 2.96 -19.05
CA VAL A 58 -6.06 1.51 -18.87
C VAL A 58 -5.05 0.66 -19.63
N LYS A 59 -4.68 1.09 -20.84
CA LYS A 59 -3.63 0.42 -21.63
C LYS A 59 -2.30 0.39 -20.86
N ARG A 60 -1.95 1.50 -20.23
CA ARG A 60 -0.70 1.64 -19.48
C ARG A 60 -0.68 0.81 -18.20
N ILE A 61 -1.83 0.67 -17.54
CA ILE A 61 -2.01 -0.29 -16.42
C ILE A 61 -1.63 -1.69 -16.89
N ASN A 62 -2.21 -2.15 -18.01
CA ASN A 62 -1.96 -3.47 -18.54
C ASN A 62 -0.49 -3.66 -18.95
N GLU A 63 0.14 -2.66 -19.58
CA GLU A 63 1.57 -2.72 -19.94
C GLU A 63 2.47 -2.92 -18.71
N PHE A 64 2.23 -2.19 -17.62
CA PHE A 64 3.01 -2.35 -16.39
C PHE A 64 2.77 -3.70 -15.72
N LEU A 65 1.52 -4.15 -15.63
CA LEU A 65 1.17 -5.43 -15.02
C LEU A 65 1.74 -6.60 -15.82
N THR A 66 1.56 -6.64 -17.14
CA THR A 66 2.11 -7.69 -18.00
C THR A 66 3.63 -7.74 -17.92
N SER A 67 4.32 -6.60 -18.00
CA SER A 67 5.78 -6.56 -17.89
C SER A 67 6.29 -7.09 -16.54
N ALA A 68 5.60 -6.77 -15.45
CA ALA A 68 5.92 -7.30 -14.13
C ALA A 68 5.62 -8.80 -14.02
N GLN A 69 4.46 -9.25 -14.52
CA GLN A 69 4.04 -10.65 -14.55
C GLN A 69 5.04 -11.50 -15.32
N ASP A 70 5.38 -11.15 -16.56
CA ASP A 70 6.32 -11.92 -17.39
C ASP A 70 7.66 -12.12 -16.68
N SER A 71 8.17 -11.05 -16.07
CA SER A 71 9.43 -11.08 -15.33
C SER A 71 9.35 -11.96 -14.09
N LEU A 72 8.29 -11.82 -13.28
CA LEU A 72 8.12 -12.58 -12.05
C LEU A 72 7.82 -14.06 -12.32
N MET A 73 7.00 -14.36 -13.32
CA MET A 73 6.69 -15.73 -13.74
C MET A 73 7.93 -16.43 -14.32
N THR A 74 8.77 -15.71 -15.06
CA THR A 74 10.08 -16.25 -15.48
C THR A 74 10.96 -16.63 -14.29
N LEU A 75 10.97 -15.81 -13.23
CA LEU A 75 11.73 -16.10 -12.01
C LEU A 75 11.11 -17.25 -11.21
N ALA A 76 9.78 -17.28 -11.11
CA ALA A 76 9.03 -18.34 -10.45
C ALA A 76 9.28 -19.70 -11.12
N ASN A 77 9.20 -19.76 -12.45
CA ASN A 77 9.42 -21.00 -13.20
C ASN A 77 10.87 -21.49 -13.11
N LYS A 78 11.84 -20.57 -13.03
CA LYS A 78 13.24 -20.92 -12.74
C LYS A 78 13.45 -21.46 -11.33
N PHE A 79 12.58 -21.10 -10.39
CA PHE A 79 12.63 -21.61 -9.02
C PHE A 79 12.00 -23.00 -8.92
N SER A 80 10.78 -23.17 -9.44
CA SER A 80 10.10 -24.46 -9.60
C SER A 80 8.88 -24.31 -10.51
N GLY A 81 8.60 -25.33 -11.33
CA GLY A 81 7.40 -25.38 -12.19
C GLY A 81 6.11 -25.33 -11.37
N ASP A 82 5.97 -26.23 -10.39
CA ASP A 82 4.80 -26.28 -9.50
C ASP A 82 4.56 -24.95 -8.78
N TYR A 83 5.65 -24.30 -8.35
CA TYR A 83 5.57 -22.97 -7.73
C TYR A 83 5.02 -21.93 -8.71
N ALA A 84 5.45 -21.95 -9.98
CA ALA A 84 4.92 -21.04 -10.98
C ALA A 84 3.43 -21.33 -11.28
N ASP A 85 3.02 -22.60 -11.30
CA ASP A 85 1.64 -22.99 -11.57
C ASP A 85 0.69 -22.49 -10.47
N ASP A 86 1.08 -22.61 -9.19
CA ASP A 86 0.32 -22.08 -8.05
C ASP A 86 0.08 -20.56 -8.19
N TRP A 87 1.09 -19.81 -8.63
CA TRP A 87 0.96 -18.36 -8.85
C TRP A 87 0.17 -18.02 -10.11
N MET A 88 0.29 -18.83 -11.17
CA MET A 88 -0.50 -18.67 -12.37
C MET A 88 -2.00 -18.85 -12.08
N GLU A 89 -2.36 -19.83 -11.25
CA GLU A 89 -3.76 -20.05 -10.86
C GLU A 89 -4.34 -18.81 -10.15
N LYS A 90 -3.57 -18.20 -9.24
CA LYS A 90 -3.95 -16.95 -8.55
C LYS A 90 -4.12 -15.79 -9.53
N LEU A 91 -3.20 -15.63 -10.49
CA LEU A 91 -3.30 -14.58 -11.51
C LEU A 91 -4.53 -14.78 -12.41
N LEU A 92 -4.85 -16.02 -12.78
CA LEU A 92 -6.05 -16.34 -13.55
C LEU A 92 -7.33 -15.97 -12.80
N LYS A 93 -7.43 -16.33 -11.51
CA LYS A 93 -8.55 -15.93 -10.65
C LYS A 93 -8.69 -14.40 -10.58
N ALA A 94 -7.59 -13.70 -10.30
CA ALA A 94 -7.57 -12.24 -10.25
C ALA A 94 -8.01 -11.59 -11.58
N SER A 95 -7.56 -12.12 -12.72
CA SER A 95 -7.92 -11.60 -14.05
C SER A 95 -9.42 -11.75 -14.38
N ARG A 96 -10.10 -12.74 -13.77
CA ARG A 96 -11.55 -12.93 -13.86
C ARG A 96 -12.34 -12.02 -12.90
N GLY A 97 -11.65 -11.19 -12.13
CA GLY A 97 -12.26 -10.31 -11.12
C GLY A 97 -12.58 -11.03 -9.81
N GLU A 98 -12.04 -12.23 -9.59
CA GLU A 98 -12.15 -12.92 -8.30
C GLU A 98 -11.23 -12.24 -7.26
N GLU A 99 -11.71 -12.11 -6.03
CA GLU A 99 -10.90 -11.63 -4.90
C GLU A 99 -9.96 -12.76 -4.46
N VAL A 100 -8.66 -12.61 -4.74
CA VAL A 100 -7.63 -13.61 -4.38
C VAL A 100 -7.02 -13.30 -3.02
N TYR A 101 -6.85 -12.02 -2.73
CA TYR A 101 -6.35 -11.54 -1.46
C TYR A 101 -7.26 -10.42 -0.95
N PRO A 102 -7.58 -10.40 0.36
CA PRO A 102 -8.37 -9.34 0.93
C PRO A 102 -7.64 -8.01 0.75
N GLN A 103 -8.27 -7.08 0.03
CA GLN A 103 -7.78 -5.72 -0.01
C GLN A 103 -7.94 -5.13 1.39
N LYS A 104 -6.84 -4.75 2.04
CA LYS A 104 -6.96 -3.81 3.16
C LYS A 104 -7.56 -2.55 2.55
N LYS A 105 -8.81 -2.21 2.92
CA LYS A 105 -9.41 -0.92 2.57
C LYS A 105 -8.44 0.15 3.05
N THR A 106 -7.68 0.69 2.12
CA THR A 106 -6.96 1.92 2.40
C THR A 106 -8.00 2.99 2.15
N ASP A 107 -8.68 3.41 3.21
CA ASP A 107 -9.40 4.69 3.25
C ASP A 107 -8.37 5.83 3.24
N SER A 108 -7.42 5.77 2.29
CA SER A 108 -6.44 6.80 2.02
C SER A 108 -7.17 7.95 1.35
N LYS A 109 -7.95 8.68 2.15
CA LYS A 109 -8.36 10.04 1.87
C LYS A 109 -7.05 10.81 1.65
N PHE A 110 -6.92 11.41 0.48
CA PHE A 110 -5.84 12.33 0.20
C PHE A 110 -6.02 13.52 1.16
N VAL A 111 -5.33 13.50 2.31
CA VAL A 111 -5.26 14.70 3.16
C VAL A 111 -4.40 15.71 2.41
N VAL A 112 -5.06 16.69 1.82
CA VAL A 112 -4.43 17.87 1.23
C VAL A 112 -4.09 18.78 2.39
N GLY A 113 -2.81 19.11 2.59
CA GLY A 113 -2.42 20.22 3.45
C GLY A 113 -1.46 19.90 4.58
N ALA A 114 -0.23 19.49 4.27
CA ALA A 114 0.85 19.91 5.17
C ALA A 114 0.95 21.45 5.09
N PRO A 115 0.93 22.18 6.22
CA PRO A 115 1.26 23.60 6.20
C PRO A 115 2.60 23.82 5.47
N SER A 116 2.69 24.88 4.67
CA SER A 116 3.91 25.22 3.93
C SER A 116 5.15 25.17 4.84
N GLY A 117 6.13 24.33 4.50
CA GLY A 117 7.36 24.15 5.27
C GLY A 117 7.38 22.97 6.24
N PHE A 118 6.28 22.24 6.43
CA PHE A 118 6.21 21.06 7.29
C PHE A 118 6.35 19.75 6.51
N SER A 119 7.04 18.77 7.11
CA SER A 119 7.01 17.37 6.65
C SER A 119 5.78 16.66 7.24
N MET A 120 5.35 15.57 6.60
CA MET A 120 4.19 14.80 7.05
C MET A 120 4.49 13.30 7.10
N ILE A 121 3.99 12.63 8.13
CA ILE A 121 3.90 11.17 8.21
C ILE A 121 2.46 10.73 8.47
N ARG A 122 2.14 9.51 8.05
CA ARG A 122 0.83 8.88 8.19
C ARG A 122 0.96 7.64 9.05
N VAL A 123 0.11 7.52 10.05
CA VAL A 123 0.18 6.45 11.07
C VAL A 123 -1.19 5.79 11.17
N ASN A 124 -1.25 4.48 10.93
CA ASN A 124 -2.47 3.69 10.98
C ASN A 124 -2.35 2.63 12.09
N PHE A 125 -3.28 2.66 13.03
CA PHE A 125 -3.36 1.78 14.21
C PHE A 125 -4.36 0.65 13.99
N LYS A 126 -4.22 -0.46 14.73
CA LYS A 126 -5.14 -1.60 14.62
C LYS A 126 -6.50 -1.32 15.27
N ALA A 127 -6.51 -0.50 16.31
CA ALA A 127 -7.71 -0.07 17.02
C ALA A 127 -7.76 1.47 17.09
N PRO A 128 -8.96 2.06 17.22
CA PRO A 128 -9.14 3.48 17.46
C PRO A 128 -8.27 4.02 18.61
N LEU A 129 -7.75 5.23 18.45
CA LEU A 129 -7.12 6.00 19.52
C LEU A 129 -8.03 7.18 19.88
N SER A 130 -8.14 7.48 21.17
CA SER A 130 -8.78 8.73 21.60
C SER A 130 -7.84 9.91 21.42
N GLU A 131 -8.40 11.07 21.09
CA GLU A 131 -7.65 12.31 20.87
C GLU A 131 -6.79 12.68 22.09
N ASP A 132 -7.31 12.50 23.30
CA ASP A 132 -6.61 12.74 24.56
C ASP A 132 -5.26 12.00 24.65
N ARG A 133 -5.13 10.81 24.04
CA ARG A 133 -3.90 10.02 24.11
C ARG A 133 -2.77 10.58 23.26
N VAL A 134 -3.09 11.34 22.22
CA VAL A 134 -2.09 11.89 21.30
C VAL A 134 -1.86 13.38 21.54
N GLN A 135 -2.73 14.04 22.30
CA GLN A 135 -2.62 15.47 22.60
C GLN A 135 -1.31 15.81 23.33
N GLU A 136 -0.94 15.04 24.36
CA GLU A 136 0.32 15.27 25.09
C GLU A 136 1.55 15.14 24.18
N ILE A 137 1.53 14.21 23.23
CA ILE A 137 2.61 14.00 22.24
C ILE A 137 2.68 15.21 21.29
N ALA A 138 1.53 15.69 20.82
CA ALA A 138 1.44 16.86 19.95
C ALA A 138 2.04 18.11 20.61
N GLU A 139 1.66 18.36 21.86
CA GLU A 139 2.13 19.51 22.65
C GLU A 139 3.62 19.39 23.00
N TYR A 140 4.06 18.22 23.47
CA TYR A 140 5.44 18.03 23.96
C TYR A 140 6.48 18.06 22.82
N HIS A 141 6.17 17.47 21.66
CA HIS A 141 7.08 17.45 20.52
C HIS A 141 6.83 18.57 19.52
N ASN A 142 5.89 19.48 19.79
CA ASN A 142 5.52 20.58 18.91
C ASN A 142 5.19 20.10 17.47
N VAL A 143 4.28 19.13 17.39
CA VAL A 143 3.73 18.60 16.14
C VAL A 143 2.23 18.80 16.08
N ILE A 144 1.69 18.86 14.88
CA ILE A 144 0.24 18.85 14.66
C ILE A 144 -0.17 17.41 14.41
N ILE A 145 -1.16 16.90 15.14
CA ILE A 145 -1.75 15.58 14.92
C ILE A 145 -3.20 15.79 14.49
N GLU A 146 -3.54 15.32 13.29
CA GLU A 146 -4.90 15.35 12.76
C GLU A 146 -5.43 13.93 12.66
N PHE A 147 -6.63 13.70 13.22
CA PHE A 147 -7.38 12.47 12.98
C PHE A 147 -8.04 12.55 11.61
N VAL A 148 -7.60 11.69 10.72
CA VAL A 148 -8.25 11.48 9.42
C VAL A 148 -9.44 10.53 9.60
N GLU A 149 -9.26 9.52 10.46
CA GLU A 149 -10.25 8.59 11.00
C GLU A 149 -9.80 8.13 12.40
N ASP A 150 -10.66 7.49 13.19
CA ASP A 150 -10.35 7.15 14.60
C ASP A 150 -9.08 6.30 14.80
N HIS A 151 -8.69 5.54 13.78
CA HIS A 151 -7.49 4.68 13.78
C HIS A 151 -6.39 5.18 12.83
N PHE A 152 -6.60 6.32 12.18
CA PHE A 152 -5.71 6.85 11.15
C PHE A 152 -5.43 8.33 11.37
N ILE A 153 -4.16 8.65 11.68
CA ILE A 153 -3.72 10.01 11.96
C ILE A 153 -2.67 10.48 10.94
N ALA A 154 -2.66 11.79 10.70
CA ALA A 154 -1.58 12.51 10.03
C ALA A 154 -0.82 13.34 11.05
N VAL A 155 0.51 13.30 11.00
CA VAL A 155 1.39 14.07 11.90
C VAL A 155 2.24 15.02 11.06
N TYR A 156 2.23 16.30 11.42
CA TYR A 156 2.98 17.36 10.76
C TYR A 156 4.00 17.98 11.71
N GLY A 157 5.23 18.12 11.25
CA GLY A 157 6.33 18.65 12.04
C GLY A 157 7.56 18.91 11.18
N ASP A 158 8.60 19.48 11.78
CA ASP A 158 9.94 19.35 11.21
C ASP A 158 10.43 17.89 11.34
N GLN A 159 11.51 17.56 10.63
CA GLN A 159 12.00 16.19 10.55
C GLN A 159 12.43 15.62 11.92
N GLU A 160 12.92 16.45 12.84
CA GLU A 160 13.38 16.02 14.16
C GLU A 160 12.19 15.72 15.07
N ASN A 161 11.22 16.62 15.12
CA ASN A 161 10.01 16.51 15.93
C ASN A 161 9.12 15.36 15.45
N LEU A 162 9.03 15.13 14.13
CA LEU A 162 8.33 13.96 13.58
C LEU A 162 8.98 12.66 14.04
N LYS A 163 10.31 12.59 14.07
CA LYS A 163 11.01 11.38 14.51
C LYS A 163 10.75 11.08 15.99
N LYS A 164 10.79 12.10 16.85
CA LYS A 164 10.53 11.95 18.29
C LYS A 164 9.06 11.57 18.55
N SER A 165 8.12 12.25 17.89
CA SER A 165 6.69 11.95 17.97
C SER A 165 6.38 10.52 17.53
N LEU A 166 7.01 10.05 16.45
CA LEU A 166 6.81 8.69 15.96
C LEU A 166 7.36 7.62 16.93
N GLN A 167 8.45 7.92 17.64
CA GLN A 167 8.97 7.00 18.67
C GLN A 167 7.96 6.83 19.81
N GLU A 168 7.32 7.91 20.23
CA GLU A 168 6.34 7.87 21.32
C GLU A 168 5.02 7.23 20.89
N LEU A 169 4.49 7.61 19.71
CA LEU A 169 3.33 6.96 19.09
C LEU A 169 3.55 5.45 18.88
N SER A 170 4.82 5.00 18.79
CA SER A 170 5.11 3.58 18.63
C SER A 170 4.75 2.71 19.83
N THR A 171 4.59 3.32 21.01
CA THR A 171 4.16 2.63 22.23
C THR A 171 2.75 2.07 22.09
N PHE A 172 1.83 2.81 21.45
CA PHE A 172 0.45 2.38 21.19
C PHE A 172 0.37 1.14 20.29
N PHE A 173 1.34 0.94 19.39
CA PHE A 173 1.39 -0.31 18.60
C PHE A 173 1.71 -1.53 19.46
N LYS A 174 2.52 -1.37 20.51
CA LYS A 174 2.90 -2.47 21.40
C LYS A 174 1.74 -2.89 22.29
N GLU A 175 1.03 -1.91 22.86
CA GLU A 175 -0.19 -2.16 23.64
C GLU A 175 -1.23 -2.93 22.82
N GLN A 176 -1.47 -2.52 21.58
CA GLN A 176 -2.41 -3.20 20.68
C GLN A 176 -1.96 -4.60 20.21
N LEU A 177 -0.71 -4.99 20.47
CA LEU A 177 -0.21 -6.35 20.24
C LEU A 177 -0.38 -7.23 21.48
N GLU A 178 -0.35 -6.64 22.67
CA GLU A 178 -0.49 -7.33 23.96
C GLU A 178 -1.96 -7.60 24.31
N ASP A 179 -2.88 -6.74 23.90
CA ASP A 179 -4.34 -6.92 24.10
C ASP A 179 -4.99 -7.97 23.17
N THR A 180 -4.20 -8.68 22.35
CA THR A 180 -4.71 -9.79 21.50
C THR A 180 -4.50 -11.18 22.14
N GLY A 181 -4.22 -11.23 23.44
CA GLY A 181 -4.00 -12.45 24.23
C GLY A 181 -5.22 -12.96 24.97
#